data_AF-A0A067F719-F1
#
_entry.id   AF-A0A067F719-F1
#
_cell.length_a   1.000
_cell.length_b   1.000
_cell.length_c   1.000
_cell.angle_alpha   90.00
_cell.angle_beta   90.00
_cell.angle_gamma   90.00
#
_symmetry.space_group_name_H-M   'P 1'
#
loop_
_entity.id
_entity.type
_entity.pdbx_description
1 polymer ?
#
loop_
_entity_poly.entity_id
_entity_poly.type
_entity_poly.pdbx_seq_one_letter_code
_entity_poly.pdbx_strand_id
1 'polypeptide(L)'
;DEGIVLKDLGSKWEPGDRSGKWLKLKPEYIRAGSDLDVLIIGGYYGSGRRGGEVAQFLVALAERPAPDTYPRRFISFCRVGTGLSDEELDAVVTKLKPYFRKYEYPKRAPPSFYQVTNNSKERPDVWIESPEKSIILSITSDIRTIRSEVFSAPYSLRFPRIDRVRYDKPWHDCLDVQSFVELVHSSNGTTQKGKEYGGLQDDKPKQFRSSRKGEKKNVSIVPSHFLQTDVSDIKGETSIFSDMVFYFVNVPPAYSLDSLHKMVVENGGTFSMNLNNSVTHCVANH
;
A
#
# COMPACT_ATOMS: atom_id res chain seq x y z
N ASP A 1 -5.52 -8.54 8.10
CA ASP A 1 -6.39 -9.13 7.06
C ASP A 1 -6.01 -8.60 5.67
N GLU A 2 -6.20 -9.39 4.62
CA GLU A 2 -5.78 -9.07 3.23
C GLU A 2 -6.73 -8.09 2.51
N GLY A 3 -7.94 -7.94 3.01
CA GLY A 3 -8.99 -7.12 2.42
C GLY A 3 -10.37 -7.68 2.76
N ILE A 4 -11.40 -7.09 2.17
CA ILE A 4 -12.79 -7.54 2.29
C ILE A 4 -13.32 -7.99 0.92
N VAL A 5 -14.31 -8.88 0.94
CA VAL A 5 -15.03 -9.28 -0.26
C VAL A 5 -16.47 -8.80 -0.15
N LEU A 6 -16.87 -7.93 -1.06
CA LEU A 6 -18.26 -7.52 -1.23
C LEU A 6 -18.96 -8.52 -2.12
N LYS A 7 -20.09 -9.07 -1.67
CA LYS A 7 -20.90 -10.00 -2.44
C LYS A 7 -22.30 -9.45 -2.60
N ASP A 8 -22.83 -9.50 -3.82
CA ASP A 8 -24.25 -9.33 -4.06
C ASP A 8 -25.01 -10.50 -3.42
N LEU A 9 -25.94 -10.17 -2.52
CA LEU A 9 -26.76 -11.15 -1.81
C LEU A 9 -27.71 -11.93 -2.73
N GLY A 10 -28.11 -11.34 -3.86
CA GLY A 10 -28.92 -11.99 -4.88
C GLY A 10 -28.11 -12.90 -5.82
N SER A 11 -26.78 -12.84 -5.77
CA SER A 11 -25.94 -13.64 -6.65
C SER A 11 -25.92 -15.11 -6.25
N LYS A 12 -26.16 -16.00 -7.23
CA LYS A 12 -25.89 -17.42 -7.08
C LYS A 12 -24.40 -17.69 -7.29
N TRP A 13 -23.91 -18.74 -6.64
CA TRP A 13 -22.57 -19.23 -6.94
C TRP A 13 -22.55 -19.87 -8.32
N GLU A 14 -21.71 -19.32 -9.21
CA GLU A 14 -21.55 -19.76 -10.59
C GLU A 14 -20.07 -20.07 -10.84
N PRO A 15 -19.72 -21.32 -11.21
CA PRO A 15 -18.34 -21.68 -11.53
C PRO A 15 -17.79 -20.80 -12.67
N GLY A 16 -16.66 -20.15 -12.44
CA GLY A 16 -15.95 -19.36 -13.46
C GLY A 16 -16.50 -17.95 -13.70
N ASP A 17 -17.54 -17.53 -12.98
CA ASP A 17 -18.12 -16.18 -13.14
C ASP A 17 -17.13 -15.08 -12.74
N ARG A 18 -17.00 -14.06 -13.60
CA ARG A 18 -16.19 -12.84 -13.39
C ARG A 18 -17.01 -11.56 -13.59
N SER A 19 -18.34 -11.65 -13.57
CA SER A 19 -19.30 -10.56 -13.79
C SER A 19 -19.30 -9.44 -12.74
N GLY A 20 -18.38 -9.50 -11.75
CA GLY A 20 -18.26 -8.47 -10.72
C GLY A 20 -19.26 -8.59 -9.57
N LYS A 21 -20.14 -9.61 -9.55
CA LYS A 21 -21.05 -9.90 -8.42
C LYS A 21 -20.31 -10.04 -7.09
N TRP A 22 -19.05 -10.49 -7.13
CA TRP A 22 -18.16 -10.64 -5.98
C TRP A 22 -16.92 -9.76 -6.20
N LEU A 23 -16.84 -8.64 -5.48
CA LEU A 23 -15.77 -7.67 -5.59
C LEU A 23 -14.78 -7.83 -4.44
N LYS A 24 -13.48 -7.86 -4.76
CA LYS A 24 -12.41 -7.85 -3.77
C LYS A 24 -11.96 -6.42 -3.55
N LEU A 25 -12.11 -5.91 -2.34
CA LEU A 25 -11.54 -4.64 -1.92
C LEU A 25 -10.36 -4.89 -1.01
N LYS A 26 -9.19 -4.43 -1.42
CA LYS A 26 -7.98 -4.55 -0.61
C LYS A 26 -7.46 -3.17 -0.25
N PRO A 27 -6.78 -3.00 0.90
CA PRO A 27 -6.26 -1.70 1.32
C PRO A 27 -5.40 -1.01 0.25
N GLU A 28 -4.61 -1.77 -0.51
CA GLU A 28 -3.78 -1.26 -1.60
C GLU A 28 -4.56 -0.69 -2.80
N TYR A 29 -5.87 -0.97 -2.90
CA TYR A 29 -6.72 -0.37 -3.93
C TYR A 29 -7.27 1.00 -3.54
N ILE A 30 -7.30 1.32 -2.24
CA ILE A 30 -7.94 2.53 -1.70
C ILE A 30 -6.88 3.50 -1.19
N ARG A 31 -5.89 2.98 -0.49
CA ARG A 31 -4.67 3.72 -0.16
C ARG A 31 -3.74 3.46 -1.32
N ALA A 32 -3.40 4.49 -2.09
CA ALA A 32 -2.15 4.50 -2.83
C ALA A 32 -1.05 4.26 -1.79
N GLY A 33 -0.73 2.99 -1.55
CA GLY A 33 0.30 2.57 -0.62
C GLY A 33 1.55 3.26 -1.10
N SER A 34 2.10 4.15 -0.25
CA SER A 34 3.25 5.01 -0.50
C SER A 34 4.02 4.61 -1.76
N ASP A 35 3.68 5.27 -2.87
CA ASP A 35 4.29 5.09 -4.17
C ASP A 35 5.82 4.96 -4.02
N LEU A 36 6.36 3.77 -4.31
CA LEU A 36 7.78 3.51 -4.15
C LEU A 36 8.48 3.90 -5.43
N ASP A 37 9.20 5.02 -5.40
CA ASP A 37 10.00 5.47 -6.54
C ASP A 37 11.30 4.65 -6.62
N VAL A 38 11.43 3.77 -7.60
CA VAL A 38 12.55 2.83 -7.78
C VAL A 38 13.21 2.99 -9.15
N LEU A 39 14.51 2.72 -9.24
CA LEU A 39 15.25 2.88 -10.50
C LEU A 39 15.25 1.59 -11.32
N ILE A 40 15.01 1.66 -12.64
CA ILE A 40 15.23 0.51 -13.53
C ILE A 40 16.74 0.24 -13.63
N ILE A 41 17.18 -1.00 -13.47
CA ILE A 41 18.60 -1.39 -13.62
C ILE A 41 18.81 -2.50 -14.65
N GLY A 42 17.74 -3.17 -15.07
CA GLY A 42 17.79 -4.20 -16.10
C GLY A 42 16.43 -4.58 -16.64
N GLY A 43 16.42 -5.43 -17.66
CA GLY A 43 15.23 -5.88 -18.36
C GLY A 43 15.25 -7.38 -18.62
N TYR A 44 14.05 -7.97 -18.64
CA TYR A 44 13.82 -9.36 -19.02
C TYR A 44 12.99 -9.41 -20.29
N TYR A 45 13.36 -10.27 -21.22
CA TYR A 45 12.62 -10.45 -22.45
C TYR A 45 11.27 -11.11 -22.19
N GLY A 46 10.27 -10.66 -22.94
CA GLY A 46 8.96 -11.29 -22.97
C GLY A 46 8.99 -12.63 -23.70
N SER A 47 7.87 -13.33 -23.62
CA SER A 47 7.57 -14.52 -24.42
C SER A 47 6.33 -14.26 -25.30
N GLY A 48 6.08 -15.15 -26.27
CA GLY A 48 4.92 -15.03 -27.16
C GLY A 48 4.92 -13.74 -27.97
N ARG A 49 3.84 -12.96 -27.90
CA ARG A 49 3.67 -11.69 -28.64
C ARG A 49 4.77 -10.67 -28.34
N ARG A 50 5.41 -10.74 -27.16
CA ARG A 50 6.48 -9.85 -26.71
C ARG A 50 7.87 -10.51 -26.77
N GLY A 51 8.02 -11.59 -27.54
CA GLY A 51 9.28 -12.29 -27.72
C GLY A 51 10.36 -11.39 -28.30
N GLY A 52 11.53 -11.32 -27.66
CA GLY A 52 12.69 -10.56 -28.14
C GLY A 52 12.74 -9.09 -27.73
N GLU A 53 11.68 -8.57 -27.10
CA GLU A 53 11.66 -7.22 -26.51
C GLU A 53 11.55 -7.31 -24.99
N VAL A 54 12.05 -6.28 -24.29
CA VAL A 54 11.99 -6.23 -22.82
C VAL A 54 10.52 -6.06 -22.41
N ALA A 55 10.02 -6.99 -21.60
CA ALA A 55 8.63 -6.97 -21.11
C ALA A 55 8.53 -6.72 -19.60
N GLN A 56 9.62 -6.93 -18.87
CA GLN A 56 9.66 -6.77 -17.42
C GLN A 56 10.99 -6.14 -17.02
N PHE A 57 11.00 -5.41 -15.91
CA PHE A 57 12.17 -4.68 -15.43
C PHE A 57 12.66 -5.26 -14.11
N LEU A 58 13.98 -5.30 -13.96
CA LEU A 58 14.65 -5.40 -12.66
C LEU A 58 14.82 -3.98 -12.14
N VAL A 59 14.35 -3.72 -10.92
CA VAL A 59 14.43 -2.41 -10.27
C VAL A 59 15.31 -2.45 -9.02
N ALA A 60 15.79 -1.27 -8.61
CA ALA A 60 16.70 -1.11 -7.49
C ALA A 60 16.36 0.10 -6.62
N LEU A 61 16.82 0.02 -5.38
CA LEU A 61 16.85 1.10 -4.39
C LEU A 61 18.24 1.74 -4.38
N ALA A 62 18.33 3.02 -4.05
CA ALA A 62 19.61 3.69 -3.89
C ALA A 62 20.30 3.27 -2.58
N GLU A 63 21.63 3.13 -2.61
CA GLU A 63 22.43 3.25 -1.39
C GLU A 63 22.47 4.72 -0.98
N ARG A 64 22.18 5.03 0.28
CA ARG A 64 22.12 6.40 0.78
C ARG A 64 23.45 7.12 0.52
N PRO A 65 23.47 8.20 -0.27
CA PRO A 65 24.71 8.90 -0.58
C PRO A 65 25.22 9.69 0.62
N ALA A 66 26.50 10.07 0.57
CA ALA A 66 27.02 11.10 1.47
C ALA A 66 26.34 12.45 1.17
N PRO A 67 26.30 13.40 2.14
CA PRO A 67 25.78 14.74 1.91
C PRO A 67 26.38 15.38 0.65
N ASP A 68 25.55 16.06 -0.13
CA ASP A 68 25.93 16.75 -1.38
C ASP A 68 26.52 15.85 -2.48
N THR A 69 26.24 14.53 -2.44
CA THR A 69 26.66 13.59 -3.49
C THR A 69 25.49 12.79 -4.06
N TYR A 70 25.67 12.27 -5.27
CA TYR A 70 24.72 11.34 -5.87
C TYR A 70 24.95 9.89 -5.43
N PRO A 71 23.91 9.04 -5.42
CA PRO A 71 24.06 7.62 -5.14
C PRO A 71 25.02 6.96 -6.13
N ARG A 72 26.02 6.25 -5.61
CA ARG A 72 27.01 5.53 -6.45
C ARG A 72 26.66 4.06 -6.65
N ARG A 73 25.79 3.52 -5.80
CA ARG A 73 25.44 2.11 -5.75
C ARG A 73 23.93 1.96 -5.64
N PHE A 74 23.40 0.97 -6.35
CA PHE A 74 22.00 0.65 -6.40
C PHE A 74 21.81 -0.82 -6.08
N ILE A 75 20.94 -1.08 -5.11
CA ILE A 75 20.73 -2.40 -4.53
C ILE A 75 19.52 -3.01 -5.20
N SER A 76 19.70 -4.14 -5.90
CA SER A 76 18.61 -4.85 -6.55
C SER A 76 17.49 -5.16 -5.57
N PHE A 77 16.25 -4.96 -6.01
CA PHE A 77 15.11 -4.93 -5.10
C PHE A 77 14.01 -5.91 -5.47
N CYS A 78 13.42 -5.76 -6.66
CA CYS A 78 12.38 -6.66 -7.14
C CYS A 78 12.29 -6.64 -8.67
N ARG A 79 11.44 -7.54 -9.19
CA ARG A 79 11.09 -7.59 -10.60
C ARG A 79 9.66 -7.12 -10.78
N VAL A 80 9.41 -6.28 -11.77
CA VAL A 80 8.08 -5.73 -12.07
C VAL A 80 7.82 -5.74 -13.57
N GLY A 81 6.60 -6.13 -13.97
CA GLY A 81 6.24 -6.26 -15.39
C GLY A 81 4.76 -6.06 -15.68
N THR A 82 4.03 -5.45 -14.74
CA THR A 82 2.60 -5.18 -14.87
C THR A 82 2.33 -3.74 -14.44
N GLY A 83 1.25 -3.14 -14.95
CA GLY A 83 0.81 -1.79 -14.56
C GLY A 83 0.91 -0.74 -15.67
N LEU A 84 1.77 -0.95 -16.67
CA LEU A 84 1.80 -0.12 -17.88
C LEU A 84 0.90 -0.70 -18.97
N SER A 85 0.31 0.19 -19.78
CA SER A 85 -0.26 -0.17 -21.08
C SER A 85 0.82 -0.66 -22.03
N ASP A 86 0.39 -1.30 -23.12
CA ASP A 86 1.30 -1.79 -24.16
C ASP A 86 2.10 -0.64 -24.80
N GLU A 87 1.44 0.50 -25.04
CA GLU A 87 2.04 1.71 -25.62
C GLU A 87 3.05 2.37 -24.68
N GLU A 88 2.73 2.47 -23.39
CA GLU A 88 3.64 3.03 -22.38
C GLU A 88 4.88 2.16 -22.20
N LEU A 89 4.71 0.83 -22.16
CA LEU A 89 5.82 -0.10 -22.08
C LEU A 89 6.75 0.07 -23.29
N ASP A 90 6.19 0.13 -24.50
CA ASP A 90 6.97 0.31 -25.72
C ASP A 90 7.72 1.66 -25.75
N ALA A 91 7.10 2.73 -25.24
CA ALA A 91 7.76 4.03 -25.10
C ALA A 91 8.95 3.98 -24.13
N VAL A 92 8.79 3.33 -22.96
CA VAL A 92 9.87 3.14 -21.98
C VAL A 92 11.00 2.30 -22.58
N VAL A 93 10.67 1.16 -23.17
CA VAL A 93 11.66 0.24 -23.77
C VAL A 93 12.41 0.94 -24.90
N THR A 94 11.73 1.65 -25.78
CA THR A 94 12.36 2.41 -26.88
C THR A 94 13.36 3.44 -26.36
N LYS A 95 13.02 4.15 -25.28
CA LYS A 95 13.90 5.16 -24.67
C LYS A 95 15.13 4.54 -24.01
N LEU A 96 14.99 3.35 -23.41
CA LEU A 96 16.08 2.63 -22.74
C LEU A 96 16.93 1.78 -23.70
N LYS A 97 16.41 1.43 -24.88
CA LYS A 97 17.06 0.54 -25.86
C LYS A 97 18.51 0.89 -26.20
N PRO A 98 18.88 2.18 -26.39
CA PRO A 98 20.27 2.55 -26.67
C PRO A 98 21.24 2.27 -25.51
N TYR A 99 20.74 2.10 -24.30
CA TYR A 99 21.52 1.92 -23.07
C TYR A 99 21.46 0.48 -22.55
N PHE A 100 20.80 -0.43 -23.27
CA PHE A 100 20.78 -1.84 -22.91
C PHE A 100 22.12 -2.50 -23.24
N ARG A 101 22.71 -3.09 -22.20
CA ARG A 101 23.90 -3.92 -22.28
C ARG A 101 23.52 -5.38 -22.05
N LYS A 102 23.53 -6.18 -23.11
CA LYS A 102 23.24 -7.63 -23.04
C LYS A 102 24.07 -8.32 -21.96
N TYR A 103 23.42 -9.15 -21.15
CA TYR A 103 24.10 -9.92 -20.12
C TYR A 103 24.58 -11.26 -20.66
N GLU A 104 25.90 -11.46 -20.71
CA GLU A 104 26.53 -12.70 -21.15
C GLU A 104 27.10 -13.45 -19.93
N TYR A 105 26.23 -14.04 -19.12
CA TYR A 105 26.67 -14.83 -17.98
C TYR A 105 27.32 -16.16 -18.43
N PRO A 106 28.44 -16.61 -17.80
CA PRO A 106 29.22 -15.96 -16.75
C PRO A 106 30.38 -15.09 -17.27
N LYS A 107 30.47 -14.87 -18.59
CA LYS A 107 31.60 -14.19 -19.25
C LYS A 107 31.74 -12.72 -18.86
N ARG A 108 30.63 -12.04 -18.60
CA ARG A 108 30.61 -10.62 -18.20
C ARG A 108 29.95 -10.46 -16.83
N ALA A 109 30.53 -9.62 -15.99
CA ALA A 109 29.96 -9.26 -14.70
C ALA A 109 28.86 -8.17 -14.84
N PRO A 110 27.93 -8.06 -13.88
CA PRO A 110 27.02 -6.91 -13.77
C PRO A 110 27.79 -5.57 -13.74
N PRO A 111 27.17 -4.44 -14.17
CA PRO A 111 27.77 -3.13 -13.99
C PRO A 111 28.10 -2.87 -12.50
N SER A 112 29.25 -2.26 -12.21
CA SER A 112 29.76 -2.08 -10.84
C SER A 112 28.87 -1.22 -9.94
N PHE A 113 27.97 -0.43 -10.55
CA PHE A 113 26.97 0.37 -9.85
C PHE A 113 25.88 -0.48 -9.20
N TYR A 114 25.68 -1.72 -9.66
CA TYR A 114 24.57 -2.57 -9.24
C TYR A 114 25.07 -3.66 -8.29
N GLN A 115 24.55 -3.64 -7.06
CA GLN A 115 24.74 -4.72 -6.11
C GLN A 115 23.65 -5.77 -6.32
N VAL A 116 24.07 -7.00 -6.64
CA VAL A 116 23.21 -8.14 -6.96
C VAL A 116 23.72 -9.40 -6.24
N THR A 117 22.83 -10.38 -6.03
CA THR A 117 23.12 -11.64 -5.33
C THR A 117 23.65 -12.74 -6.26
N ASN A 118 23.62 -12.51 -7.58
CA ASN A 118 23.89 -13.50 -8.63
C ASN A 118 22.90 -14.68 -8.66
N ASN A 119 21.77 -14.62 -7.96
CA ASN A 119 20.71 -15.62 -8.06
C ASN A 119 20.15 -15.68 -9.49
N SER A 120 19.87 -16.87 -10.03
CA SER A 120 19.38 -17.02 -11.40
C SER A 120 18.07 -16.27 -11.67
N LYS A 121 17.19 -16.14 -10.67
CA LYS A 121 15.92 -15.42 -10.78
C LYS A 121 16.09 -13.89 -10.82
N GLU A 122 17.23 -13.39 -10.35
CA GLU A 122 17.56 -11.97 -10.35
C GLU A 122 18.23 -11.53 -11.66
N ARG A 123 18.94 -12.44 -12.36
CA ARG A 123 19.73 -12.13 -13.55
C ARG A 123 18.84 -11.64 -14.71
N PRO A 124 18.94 -10.36 -15.12
CA PRO A 124 18.21 -9.85 -16.27
C PRO A 124 18.87 -10.29 -17.58
N ASP A 125 18.13 -10.23 -18.68
CA ASP A 125 18.65 -10.48 -20.03
C ASP A 125 19.54 -9.31 -20.51
N VAL A 126 19.18 -8.10 -20.08
CA VAL A 126 19.91 -6.86 -20.35
C VAL A 126 20.07 -6.03 -19.08
N TRP A 127 21.22 -5.40 -18.93
CA TRP A 127 21.45 -4.35 -17.93
C TRP A 127 21.22 -2.99 -18.55
N ILE A 128 20.87 -2.00 -17.75
CA ILE A 128 21.12 -0.61 -18.12
C ILE A 128 22.62 -0.33 -17.91
N GLU A 129 23.28 0.32 -18.87
CA GLU A 129 24.73 0.53 -18.82
C GLU A 129 25.17 1.42 -17.65
N SER A 130 24.39 2.46 -17.34
CA SER A 130 24.66 3.41 -16.26
C SER A 130 23.36 3.92 -15.63
N PRO A 131 23.29 4.11 -14.29
CA PRO A 131 22.11 4.65 -13.60
C PRO A 131 21.57 5.95 -14.22
N GLU A 132 22.46 6.83 -14.67
CA GLU A 132 22.12 8.15 -15.21
C GLU A 132 21.32 8.13 -16.51
N LYS A 133 21.35 7.00 -17.22
CA LYS A 133 20.59 6.77 -18.46
C LYS A 133 19.26 6.04 -18.21
N SER A 134 18.98 5.74 -16.94
CA SER A 134 17.80 5.00 -16.55
C SER A 134 16.61 5.92 -16.23
N ILE A 135 15.48 5.30 -15.90
CA ILE A 135 14.21 5.94 -15.60
C ILE A 135 13.72 5.40 -14.26
N ILE A 136 13.10 6.29 -13.47
CA ILE A 136 12.43 5.91 -12.22
C ILE A 136 11.00 5.45 -12.55
N LEU A 137 10.61 4.35 -11.90
CA LEU A 137 9.23 3.88 -11.87
C LEU A 137 8.68 4.13 -10.47
N SER A 138 7.45 4.61 -10.42
CA SER A 138 6.67 4.56 -9.19
C SER A 138 5.94 3.23 -9.16
N ILE A 139 6.18 2.42 -8.13
CA ILE A 139 5.57 1.10 -7.99
C ILE A 139 4.75 1.00 -6.70
N THR A 140 3.68 0.24 -6.78
CA THR A 140 2.81 -0.13 -5.67
C THR A 140 2.83 -1.65 -5.48
N SER A 141 2.52 -2.12 -4.28
CA SER A 141 2.50 -3.55 -3.96
C SER A 141 1.56 -3.86 -2.78
N ASP A 142 1.36 -5.15 -2.50
CA ASP A 142 0.77 -5.58 -1.22
C ASP A 142 1.62 -4.98 -0.07
N ILE A 143 0.94 -4.49 0.97
CA ILE A 143 1.56 -3.86 2.15
C ILE A 143 2.54 -4.79 2.88
N ARG A 144 2.40 -6.11 2.68
CA ARG A 144 3.26 -7.13 3.27
C ARG A 144 4.53 -7.29 2.45
N THR A 145 5.60 -6.65 2.90
CA THR A 145 6.95 -6.92 2.37
C THR A 145 7.46 -8.29 2.82
N ILE A 146 8.18 -8.97 1.94
CA ILE A 146 8.73 -10.31 2.19
C ILE A 146 10.25 -10.17 2.37
N ARG A 147 10.87 -10.94 3.27
CA ARG A 147 12.34 -11.03 3.32
C ARG A 147 12.86 -11.52 1.98
N SER A 148 13.88 -10.85 1.47
CA SER A 148 14.43 -11.19 0.15
C SER A 148 15.33 -12.42 0.24
N GLU A 149 15.08 -13.39 -0.63
CA GLU A 149 15.97 -14.55 -0.87
C GLU A 149 16.71 -14.46 -2.23
N VAL A 150 16.23 -13.57 -3.10
CA VAL A 150 16.64 -13.48 -4.51
C VAL A 150 17.35 -12.17 -4.83
N PHE A 151 16.96 -11.08 -4.18
CA PHE A 151 17.46 -9.73 -4.44
C PHE A 151 18.35 -9.25 -3.30
N SER A 152 19.22 -8.27 -3.56
CA SER A 152 20.19 -7.80 -2.56
C SER A 152 19.58 -6.95 -1.46
N ALA A 153 18.46 -6.28 -1.74
CA ALA A 153 17.71 -5.55 -0.72
C ALA A 153 17.21 -6.51 0.37
N PRO A 154 17.14 -6.10 1.64
CA PRO A 154 16.76 -6.99 2.75
C PRO A 154 15.31 -7.48 2.66
N TYR A 155 14.44 -6.70 2.01
CA TYR A 155 13.06 -7.06 1.73
C TYR A 155 12.78 -6.87 0.24
N SER A 156 11.76 -7.56 -0.26
CA SER A 156 11.22 -7.43 -1.60
C SER A 156 9.69 -7.30 -1.55
N LEU A 157 9.08 -6.98 -2.68
CA LEU A 157 7.65 -6.72 -2.78
C LEU A 157 6.88 -7.95 -3.25
N ARG A 158 5.67 -8.10 -2.70
CA ARG A 158 4.70 -9.07 -3.18
C ARG A 158 3.74 -8.40 -4.16
N PHE A 159 3.60 -8.99 -5.34
CA PHE A 159 2.74 -8.48 -6.41
C PHE A 159 3.02 -7.01 -6.80
N PRO A 160 4.28 -6.63 -7.07
CA PRO A 160 4.60 -5.27 -7.49
C PRO A 160 3.92 -4.93 -8.82
N ARG A 161 3.40 -3.71 -8.92
CA ARG A 161 2.81 -3.13 -10.12
C ARG A 161 3.35 -1.72 -10.32
N ILE A 162 3.58 -1.35 -11.57
CA ILE A 162 3.96 0.02 -11.94
C ILE A 162 2.69 0.86 -11.87
N ASP A 163 2.71 1.92 -11.06
CA ASP A 163 1.65 2.93 -11.05
C ASP A 163 1.88 3.93 -12.19
N ARG A 164 3.11 4.44 -12.30
CA ARG A 164 3.48 5.39 -13.36
C ARG A 164 4.99 5.44 -13.62
N VAL A 165 5.35 5.98 -14.78
CA VAL A 165 6.73 6.28 -15.15
C VAL A 165 7.07 7.71 -14.73
N ARG A 166 8.14 7.90 -13.95
CA ARG A 166 8.51 9.19 -13.34
C ARG A 166 9.55 9.94 -14.18
N TYR A 167 9.13 10.41 -15.35
CA TYR A 167 9.99 11.26 -16.19
C TYR A 167 10.30 12.63 -15.57
N ASP A 168 9.52 13.04 -14.57
CA ASP A 168 9.71 14.25 -13.76
C ASP A 168 10.89 14.15 -12.79
N LYS A 169 11.36 12.93 -12.50
CA LYS A 169 12.44 12.69 -11.53
C LYS A 169 13.76 12.32 -12.21
N PRO A 170 14.89 12.89 -11.74
CA PRO A 170 16.20 12.42 -12.15
C PRO A 170 16.51 11.06 -11.50
N TRP A 171 17.40 10.28 -12.12
CA TRP A 171 17.78 8.93 -11.70
C TRP A 171 18.24 8.80 -10.23
N HIS A 172 18.79 9.87 -9.66
CA HIS A 172 19.31 9.89 -8.29
C HIS A 172 18.23 10.18 -7.23
N ASP A 173 17.00 10.50 -7.61
CA ASP A 173 15.87 10.80 -6.72
C ASP A 173 14.92 9.58 -6.55
N CYS A 174 15.51 8.39 -6.50
CA CYS A 174 14.81 7.16 -6.16
C CYS A 174 14.96 6.85 -4.66
N LEU A 175 14.04 6.05 -4.13
CA LEU A 175 14.00 5.62 -2.73
C LEU A 175 15.29 4.89 -2.32
N ASP A 176 15.83 5.27 -1.15
CA ASP A 176 16.98 4.58 -0.56
C ASP A 176 16.57 3.38 0.30
N VAL A 177 17.52 2.44 0.46
CA VAL A 177 17.31 1.20 1.21
C VAL A 177 16.89 1.47 2.65
N GLN A 178 17.50 2.45 3.32
CA GLN A 178 17.22 2.74 4.73
C GLN A 178 15.80 3.29 4.90
N SER A 179 15.39 4.27 4.08
CA SER A 179 14.02 4.78 4.11
C SER A 179 12.98 3.72 3.74
N PHE A 180 13.30 2.80 2.82
CA PHE A 180 12.44 1.66 2.56
C PHE A 180 12.32 0.73 3.78
N VAL A 181 13.40 0.42 4.48
CA VAL A 181 13.38 -0.42 5.69
C VAL A 181 12.59 0.24 6.83
N GLU A 182 12.72 1.56 7.00
CA GLU A 182 11.92 2.34 7.95
C GLU A 182 10.43 2.25 7.61
N LEU A 183 10.08 2.37 6.33
CA LEU A 183 8.72 2.19 5.84
C LEU A 183 8.19 0.79 6.18
N VAL A 184 8.96 -0.28 5.90
CA VAL A 184 8.60 -1.66 6.25
C VAL A 184 8.31 -1.84 7.74
N HIS A 185 9.15 -1.27 8.60
CA HIS A 185 8.97 -1.39 10.05
C HIS A 185 7.74 -0.60 10.53
N SER A 186 7.47 0.57 9.96
CA SER A 186 6.27 1.35 10.28
C SER A 186 4.97 0.69 9.82
N SER A 187 4.97 0.04 8.64
CA SER A 187 3.79 -0.65 8.11
C SER A 187 3.49 -1.96 8.84
N ASN A 188 4.53 -2.67 9.31
CA ASN A 188 4.36 -3.88 10.11
C ASN A 188 3.95 -3.58 11.56
N GLY A 189 4.18 -2.34 12.04
CA GLY A 189 3.80 -1.90 13.39
C GLY A 189 2.29 -1.73 13.60
N THR A 190 1.48 -1.65 12.54
CA THR A 190 0.02 -1.49 12.66
C THR A 190 -0.73 -2.81 12.88
N THR A 191 -0.03 -3.93 13.06
CA THR A 191 -0.69 -5.24 13.24
C THR A 191 -0.02 -6.14 14.29
N GLN A 192 0.44 -5.59 15.42
CA GLN A 192 0.70 -6.41 16.62
C GLN A 192 0.25 -5.74 17.92
N LYS A 193 -0.70 -6.42 18.58
CA LYS A 193 -1.03 -6.42 20.02
C LYS A 193 -1.67 -5.16 20.61
N GLY A 194 -2.99 -5.23 20.72
CA GLY A 194 -3.63 -4.81 21.97
C GLY A 194 -2.94 -5.53 23.13
N LYS A 195 -2.28 -4.75 23.97
CA LYS A 195 -1.98 -5.10 25.35
C LYS A 195 -2.61 -4.03 26.21
N GLU A 196 -3.64 -4.42 26.94
CA GLU A 196 -3.99 -3.77 28.19
C GLU A 196 -2.75 -3.76 29.11
N TYR A 197 -2.45 -2.61 29.70
CA TYR A 197 -2.58 -2.33 31.14
C TYR A 197 -1.84 -1.03 31.47
N GLY A 198 -2.59 -0.11 32.09
CA GLY A 198 -2.21 0.82 33.17
C GLY A 198 -0.82 1.47 33.20
N GLY A 199 -0.81 2.80 33.37
CA GLY A 199 0.30 3.49 34.04
C GLY A 199 0.56 4.88 33.52
N LEU A 200 0.14 5.87 34.31
CA LEU A 200 0.54 7.28 34.27
C LEU A 200 2.04 7.45 33.99
N GLN A 201 2.38 8.34 33.05
CA GLN A 201 3.28 9.45 33.36
C GLN A 201 3.25 10.54 32.30
N ASP A 202 3.13 11.76 32.83
CA ASP A 202 3.30 13.07 32.22
C ASP A 202 4.58 13.14 31.38
N ASP A 203 4.48 13.63 30.14
CA ASP A 203 5.54 14.47 29.60
C ASP A 203 5.03 15.39 28.49
N LYS A 204 5.22 16.70 28.69
CA LYS A 204 4.77 17.79 27.82
C LYS A 204 5.62 17.88 26.56
N PRO A 205 5.04 18.04 25.35
CA PRO A 205 5.78 18.59 24.22
C PRO A 205 5.74 20.12 24.21
N LYS A 206 6.93 20.72 24.08
CA LYS A 206 7.17 22.16 23.94
C LYS A 206 6.55 22.71 22.65
N GLN A 207 5.80 23.80 22.78
CA GLN A 207 5.25 24.60 21.69
C GLN A 207 6.36 25.29 20.89
N PHE A 208 6.34 25.13 19.56
CA PHE A 208 6.88 26.12 18.63
C PHE A 208 5.72 26.89 17.98
N ARG A 209 5.69 28.20 18.23
CA ARG A 209 4.74 29.15 17.63
C ARG A 209 5.24 29.56 16.24
N SER A 210 4.37 29.51 15.23
CA SER A 210 4.45 30.44 14.10
C SER A 210 3.04 30.87 13.66
N SER A 211 3.01 32.03 13.01
CA SER A 211 1.96 33.05 12.98
C SER A 211 0.75 32.82 12.06
N ARG A 212 -0.37 33.43 12.46
CA ARG A 212 -1.67 33.62 11.76
C ARG A 212 -1.57 34.01 10.27
N LYS A 213 -2.38 33.37 9.41
CA LYS A 213 -3.56 33.97 8.70
C LYS A 213 -4.24 32.96 7.78
N GLY A 214 -5.58 32.89 7.87
CA GLY A 214 -6.45 32.27 6.85
C GLY A 214 -7.49 31.32 7.43
N GLU A 215 -8.66 31.85 7.81
CA GLU A 215 -9.86 31.05 8.08
C GLU A 215 -10.22 30.21 6.85
N LYS A 216 -10.16 28.89 6.99
CA LYS A 216 -10.91 27.96 6.15
C LYS A 216 -11.86 27.21 7.05
N LYS A 217 -13.16 27.43 6.84
CA LYS A 217 -14.22 26.59 7.42
C LYS A 217 -13.97 25.16 6.95
N ASN A 218 -13.48 24.30 7.84
CA ASN A 218 -13.54 22.86 7.66
C ASN A 218 -15.01 22.46 7.81
N VAL A 219 -15.73 22.44 6.69
CA VAL A 219 -17.00 21.71 6.62
C VAL A 219 -16.61 20.24 6.66
N SER A 220 -16.98 19.54 7.73
CA SER A 220 -16.80 18.08 7.77
C SER A 220 -17.69 17.49 6.67
N ILE A 221 -17.09 16.83 5.68
CA ILE A 221 -17.80 16.14 4.59
C ILE A 221 -18.19 14.75 5.10
N VAL A 222 -18.81 14.68 6.28
CA VAL A 222 -19.43 13.45 6.77
C VAL A 222 -20.92 13.64 6.58
N PRO A 223 -21.54 12.94 5.61
CA PRO A 223 -22.99 12.99 5.45
C PRO A 223 -23.67 12.69 6.79
N SER A 224 -24.81 13.32 7.08
CA SER A 224 -25.47 13.23 8.39
C SER A 224 -25.80 11.80 8.83
N HIS A 225 -25.98 10.88 7.89
CA HIS A 225 -26.21 9.46 8.15
C HIS A 225 -24.95 8.68 8.54
N PHE A 226 -23.75 9.26 8.40
CA PHE A 226 -22.47 8.72 8.85
C PHE A 226 -21.98 9.32 10.19
N LEU A 227 -22.74 10.22 10.80
CA LEU A 227 -22.39 10.80 12.10
C LEU A 227 -22.65 9.75 13.21
N GLN A 228 -21.62 9.49 14.02
CA GLN A 228 -21.70 8.59 15.16
C GLN A 228 -22.66 9.17 16.21
N THR A 229 -23.47 8.33 16.85
CA THR A 229 -24.29 8.73 18.00
C THR A 229 -23.37 9.22 19.12
N ASP A 230 -23.54 10.48 19.52
CA ASP A 230 -22.81 11.05 20.64
C ASP A 230 -23.35 10.49 21.97
N VAL A 231 -22.46 9.84 22.71
CA VAL A 231 -22.74 9.21 24.01
C VAL A 231 -21.84 9.76 25.12
N SER A 232 -21.15 10.87 24.85
CA SER A 232 -20.16 11.46 25.76
C SER A 232 -20.75 11.89 27.11
N ASP A 233 -22.04 12.24 27.13
CA ASP A 233 -22.74 12.77 28.31
C ASP A 233 -23.52 11.71 29.12
N ILE A 234 -23.42 10.43 28.73
CA ILE A 234 -24.22 9.36 29.34
C ILE A 234 -23.50 8.78 30.56
N LYS A 235 -24.15 8.86 31.72
CA LYS A 235 -23.69 8.20 32.95
C LYS A 235 -24.39 6.85 33.04
N GLY A 236 -23.61 5.78 33.15
CA GLY A 236 -24.16 4.43 33.32
C GLY A 236 -25.01 4.36 34.59
N GLU A 237 -26.29 4.01 34.43
CA GLU A 237 -27.23 3.80 35.54
C GLU A 237 -27.18 2.36 36.04
N THR A 238 -26.92 1.40 35.16
CA THR A 238 -26.82 -0.03 35.51
C THR A 238 -25.71 -0.73 34.72
N SER A 239 -25.39 -1.97 35.11
CA SER A 239 -24.39 -2.81 34.43
C SER A 239 -24.97 -4.09 33.82
N ILE A 240 -26.28 -4.11 33.56
CA ILE A 240 -26.97 -5.31 33.05
C ILE A 240 -26.47 -5.76 31.67
N PHE A 241 -25.86 -4.85 30.91
CA PHE A 241 -25.30 -5.11 29.58
C PHE A 241 -23.77 -5.12 29.55
N SER A 242 -23.10 -5.25 30.70
CA SER A 242 -21.64 -5.36 30.76
C SER A 242 -21.14 -6.44 29.79
N ASP A 243 -20.08 -6.12 29.05
CA ASP A 243 -19.43 -6.99 28.07
C ASP A 243 -20.31 -7.44 26.89
N MET A 244 -21.47 -6.80 26.68
CA MET A 244 -22.34 -7.06 25.53
C MET A 244 -22.19 -5.98 24.45
N VAL A 245 -22.25 -6.42 23.19
CA VAL A 245 -22.29 -5.56 22.01
C VAL A 245 -23.65 -5.68 21.34
N PHE A 246 -24.37 -4.57 21.19
CA PHE A 246 -25.68 -4.52 20.57
C PHE A 246 -25.61 -4.06 19.11
N TYR A 247 -26.40 -4.70 18.25
CA TYR A 247 -26.55 -4.33 16.86
C TYR A 247 -28.04 -4.27 16.50
N PHE A 248 -28.51 -3.10 16.07
CA PHE A 248 -29.90 -2.87 15.74
C PHE A 248 -30.10 -2.98 14.22
N VAL A 249 -30.65 -4.12 13.77
CA VAL A 249 -30.88 -4.41 12.34
C VAL A 249 -32.09 -3.63 11.80
N ASN A 250 -33.20 -3.65 12.56
CA ASN A 250 -34.47 -3.02 12.22
C ASN A 250 -34.98 -2.27 13.45
N VAL A 251 -35.19 -0.96 13.33
CA VAL A 251 -35.72 -0.13 14.42
C VAL A 251 -37.19 0.18 14.12
N PRO A 252 -38.13 -0.17 15.01
CA PRO A 252 -39.54 0.20 14.84
C PRO A 252 -39.67 1.73 14.75
N PRO A 253 -40.65 2.27 13.98
CA PRO A 253 -40.83 3.72 13.82
C PRO A 253 -41.05 4.48 15.13
N ALA A 254 -41.46 3.78 16.19
CA ALA A 254 -41.67 4.33 17.52
C ALA A 254 -40.38 4.69 18.27
N TYR A 255 -39.22 4.21 17.81
CA TYR A 255 -37.93 4.45 18.44
C TYR A 255 -36.92 5.01 17.45
N SER A 256 -35.99 5.82 17.95
CA SER A 256 -34.85 6.28 17.15
C SER A 256 -33.64 5.38 17.41
N LEU A 257 -32.81 5.18 16.39
CA LEU A 257 -31.53 4.46 16.55
C LEU A 257 -30.67 5.13 17.64
N ASP A 258 -30.69 6.47 17.69
CA ASP A 258 -30.04 7.28 18.71
C ASP A 258 -30.51 6.90 20.12
N SER A 259 -31.82 6.88 20.37
CA SER A 259 -32.36 6.50 21.68
C SER A 259 -31.98 5.08 22.13
N LEU A 260 -31.86 4.14 21.19
CA LEU A 260 -31.47 2.76 21.50
C LEU A 260 -29.99 2.64 21.83
N HIS A 261 -29.13 3.36 21.11
CA HIS A 261 -27.70 3.44 21.42
C HIS A 261 -27.45 4.03 22.81
N LYS A 262 -28.17 5.10 23.15
CA LYS A 262 -28.08 5.73 24.47
C LYS A 262 -28.48 4.78 25.59
N MET A 263 -29.60 4.08 25.43
CA MET A 263 -30.07 3.06 26.38
C MET A 263 -29.04 1.94 26.59
N VAL A 264 -28.36 1.49 25.53
CA VAL A 264 -27.32 0.44 25.65
C VAL A 264 -26.15 0.93 26.51
N VAL A 265 -25.68 2.17 26.28
CA VAL A 265 -24.58 2.77 27.05
C VAL A 265 -25.00 3.07 28.48
N GLU A 266 -26.23 3.56 28.70
CA GLU A 266 -26.81 3.78 30.04
C GLU A 266 -26.80 2.50 30.90
N ASN A 267 -26.87 1.34 30.26
CA ASN A 267 -26.93 0.03 30.92
C ASN A 267 -25.60 -0.75 30.87
N GLY A 268 -24.50 -0.07 30.51
CA GLY A 268 -23.14 -0.61 30.57
C GLY A 268 -22.72 -1.45 29.36
N GLY A 269 -23.51 -1.45 28.28
CA GLY A 269 -23.19 -2.14 27.04
C GLY A 269 -22.51 -1.25 26.00
N THR A 270 -22.02 -1.86 24.93
CA THR A 270 -21.50 -1.17 23.74
C THR A 270 -22.40 -1.46 22.53
N PHE A 271 -22.34 -0.64 21.48
CA PHE A 271 -23.12 -0.87 20.26
C PHE A 271 -22.27 -0.70 19.01
N SER A 272 -22.67 -1.39 17.94
CA SER A 272 -22.05 -1.30 16.62
C SER A 272 -22.99 -0.58 15.66
N MET A 273 -22.47 0.44 14.95
CA MET A 273 -23.23 1.18 13.94
C MET A 273 -22.87 0.68 12.53
N ASN A 274 -23.86 0.19 11.78
CA ASN A 274 -23.81 0.20 10.31
C ASN A 274 -24.69 1.34 9.81
N LEU A 275 -24.07 2.30 9.13
CA LEU A 275 -24.65 3.61 8.82
C LEU A 275 -25.51 3.62 7.54
N ASN A 276 -26.21 2.51 7.24
CA ASN A 276 -27.10 2.40 6.09
C ASN A 276 -28.48 1.87 6.50
N ASN A 277 -29.52 2.68 6.26
CA ASN A 277 -30.94 2.31 6.45
C ASN A 277 -31.44 1.23 5.46
N SER A 278 -30.60 0.82 4.51
CA SER A 278 -30.82 -0.32 3.63
C SER A 278 -29.51 -1.09 3.47
N VAL A 279 -29.31 -2.13 4.26
CA VAL A 279 -28.18 -3.04 4.08
C VAL A 279 -28.44 -3.87 2.83
N THR A 280 -27.84 -3.49 1.70
CA THR A 280 -27.87 -4.26 0.45
C THR A 280 -26.70 -5.24 0.33
N HIS A 281 -25.71 -5.17 1.23
CA HIS A 281 -24.48 -5.95 1.17
C HIS A 281 -24.00 -6.33 2.58
N CYS A 282 -23.61 -7.58 2.77
CA CYS A 282 -22.96 -8.05 3.99
C CYS A 282 -21.44 -8.02 3.82
N VAL A 283 -20.73 -7.36 4.73
CA VAL A 283 -19.27 -7.44 4.82
C VAL A 283 -18.94 -8.54 5.82
N ALA A 284 -18.35 -9.63 5.33
CA ALA A 284 -17.79 -10.67 6.18
C ALA A 284 -16.28 -10.48 6.26
N ASN A 285 -15.72 -10.48 7.47
CA ASN A 285 -14.29 -10.63 7.71
C ASN A 285 -13.96 -12.12 7.87
N HIS A 286 -12.79 -12.55 7.41
CA HIS A 286 -12.37 -13.95 7.41
C HIS A 286 -11.19 -14.19 8.34
#